data_AF-A0AAV5PH07-F1
#
_entry.id   AF-A0AAV5PH07-F1
#
_cell.length_a   1.000
_cell.length_b   1.000
_cell.length_c   1.000
_cell.angle_alpha   90.00
_cell.angle_beta   90.00
_cell.angle_gamma   90.00
#
_symmetry.space_group_name_H-M   'P 1'
#
loop_
_entity.id
_entity.type
_entity.pdbx_description
1 polymer ?
#
loop_
_entity_poly.entity_id
_entity_poly.type
_entity_poly.pdbx_seq_one_letter_code
_entity_poly.pdbx_strand_id
1 'polypeptide(L)' 'MDSAEIPTMDLSKATDAASFNQISNTMEGLYRLGKNSKLEKGLATSEKVSKDGKTYTYTLRKSKWSDGSD' A
#
# COMPACT_ATOMS: atom_id res chain seq x y z
N MET A 1 8.06 10.05 -17.66
CA MET A 1 8.60 10.27 -16.31
C MET A 1 8.03 11.58 -15.85
N ASP A 2 7.29 11.60 -14.74
CA ASP A 2 6.84 12.85 -14.14
C ASP A 2 8.08 13.70 -13.83
N SER A 3 8.16 14.88 -14.43
CA SER A 3 9.29 15.81 -14.30
C SER A 3 9.10 16.80 -13.15
N ALA A 4 8.06 16.60 -12.33
CA ALA A 4 7.75 17.45 -11.18
C ALA A 4 8.55 17.00 -9.96
N GLU A 5 9.07 17.97 -9.20
CA GLU A 5 9.61 17.74 -7.85
C GLU A 5 8.55 17.04 -6.99
N ILE A 6 8.97 16.15 -6.10
CA ILE A 6 8.05 15.42 -5.21
C ILE A 6 7.59 16.38 -4.11
N PRO A 7 6.30 16.76 -4.06
CA PRO A 7 5.83 17.73 -3.05
C PRO A 7 5.93 17.20 -1.62
N THR A 8 5.70 15.89 -1.40
CA THR A 8 5.79 15.28 -0.07
C THR A 8 5.92 13.75 -0.14
N MET A 9 6.63 13.16 0.82
CA MET A 9 6.63 11.71 1.08
C MET A 9 5.78 11.31 2.29
N ASP A 10 5.12 12.27 2.93
CA ASP A 10 4.12 12.01 3.97
C ASP A 10 2.82 11.53 3.30
N LEU A 11 2.54 10.23 3.40
CA LEU A 11 1.37 9.58 2.82
C LEU A 11 0.05 10.26 3.22
N SER A 12 -0.03 10.86 4.41
CA SER A 12 -1.25 11.53 4.88
C SER A 12 -1.49 12.90 4.23
N LYS A 13 -0.48 13.46 3.56
CA LYS A 13 -0.51 14.80 2.95
C LYS A 13 -0.38 14.78 1.43
N ALA A 14 0.04 13.65 0.85
CA ALA A 14 0.19 13.49 -0.60
C ALA A 14 -1.17 13.68 -1.30
N THR A 15 -1.18 14.49 -2.36
CA THR A 15 -2.39 14.73 -3.18
C THR A 15 -2.11 14.65 -4.69
N ASP A 16 -0.84 14.46 -5.08
CA ASP A 16 -0.38 14.46 -6.46
C ASP A 16 0.20 13.11 -6.89
N ALA A 17 0.23 12.88 -8.20
CA ALA A 17 0.70 11.61 -8.77
C ALA A 17 2.19 11.36 -8.56
N ALA A 18 3.05 12.40 -8.55
CA ALA A 18 4.49 12.22 -8.37
C ALA A 18 4.80 11.66 -6.97
N SER A 19 4.15 12.22 -5.93
CA SER A 19 4.20 11.70 -4.56
C SER A 19 3.69 10.26 -4.49
N PHE A 20 2.50 9.96 -5.01
CA PHE A 20 1.95 8.61 -4.94
C PHE A 20 2.76 7.56 -5.72
N ASN A 21 3.35 7.96 -6.86
CA ASN A 21 4.26 7.10 -7.62
C ASN A 21 5.47 6.74 -6.76
N GLN A 22 6.11 7.69 -6.07
CA GLN A 22 7.26 7.37 -5.23
C GLN A 22 6.87 6.62 -3.94
N ILE A 23 5.76 6.99 -3.32
CA ILE A 23 5.25 6.31 -2.12
C ILE A 23 4.92 4.85 -2.41
N SER A 24 4.23 4.56 -3.52
CA SER A 24 3.89 3.18 -3.90
C SER A 24 5.09 2.30 -4.23
N ASN A 25 6.24 2.90 -4.57
CA ASN A 25 7.50 2.17 -4.78
C ASN A 25 8.27 1.90 -3.47
N THR A 26 7.98 2.63 -2.39
CA THR A 26 8.73 2.57 -1.12
C THR A 26 7.90 2.04 0.05
N MET A 27 6.58 2.00 -0.09
CA MET A 27 5.61 1.50 0.87
C MET A 27 4.81 0.34 0.26
N GLU A 28 4.15 -0.46 1.10
CA GLU A 28 3.29 -1.55 0.65
C GLU A 28 2.00 -1.55 1.47
N GLY A 29 0.85 -1.62 0.79
CA GLY A 29 -0.47 -1.67 1.43
C GLY A 29 -0.92 -3.10 1.74
N LEU A 30 -2.18 -3.26 2.17
CA LEU A 30 -2.79 -4.60 2.31
C LEU A 30 -2.85 -5.32 0.96
N TYR A 31 -3.18 -4.57 -0.09
CA TYR A 31 -3.19 -4.96 -1.48
C TYR A 31 -2.45 -3.92 -2.33
N ARG A 32 -2.11 -4.31 -3.55
CA ARG A 32 -1.54 -3.44 -4.59
C ARG A 32 -2.14 -3.75 -5.95
N LEU A 33 -1.99 -2.84 -6.90
CA LEU A 33 -2.27 -3.11 -8.31
C LEU A 33 -1.02 -3.67 -8.98
N GLY A 34 -1.12 -4.92 -9.43
CA GLY A 34 -0.08 -5.60 -10.19
C GLY A 34 -0.21 -5.39 -11.70
N LYS A 35 0.33 -6.33 -12.46
CA LYS A 35 0.34 -6.24 -13.93
C LYS A 35 -1.09 -6.19 -14.48
N ASN A 36 -1.32 -5.30 -15.44
CA ASN A 36 -2.63 -5.05 -16.05
C ASN A 36 -3.70 -4.61 -15.03
N SER A 37 -3.29 -3.87 -14.00
CA SER A 37 -4.17 -3.34 -12.95
C SER A 37 -4.97 -4.42 -12.20
N LYS A 38 -4.42 -5.64 -12.13
CA LYS A 38 -5.03 -6.71 -11.34
C LYS A 38 -4.72 -6.51 -9.87
N LEU A 39 -5.71 -6.68 -9.02
CA LEU A 39 -5.51 -6.65 -7.58
C LEU A 39 -4.63 -7.83 -7.13
N GLU A 40 -3.53 -7.55 -6.47
CA GLU A 40 -2.60 -8.52 -5.92
C GLU A 40 -2.41 -8.28 -4.41
N LYS A 41 -2.14 -9.36 -3.68
CA LYS A 41 -1.83 -9.29 -2.24
C LYS A 41 -0.52 -8.53 -2.00
N GLY A 42 -0.56 -7.55 -1.10
CA GLY A 42 0.61 -6.82 -0.60
C GLY A 42 1.07 -7.41 0.73
N LEU A 43 0.81 -6.69 1.82
CA LEU A 43 1.05 -7.18 3.19
C LEU A 43 0.05 -8.26 3.62
N ALA A 44 -1.18 -8.25 3.12
CA ALA A 44 -2.19 -9.23 3.51
C ALA A 44 -1.98 -10.58 2.81
N THR A 45 -1.90 -11.67 3.57
CA THR A 45 -1.85 -13.05 3.05
C THR A 45 -3.24 -13.67 2.96
N SER A 46 -4.18 -13.24 3.79
CA SER A 46 -5.60 -13.61 3.70
C SER A 46 -6.51 -12.52 4.27
N GLU A 47 -7.78 -12.60 3.89
CA GLU A 47 -8.84 -11.68 4.30
C GLU A 47 -10.09 -12.49 4.71
N LYS A 48 -10.77 -12.03 5.75
CA LYS A 48 -12.10 -12.49 6.13
C LYS A 48 -13.01 -11.27 6.30
N VAL A 49 -14.16 -11.31 5.65
CA VAL A 49 -15.18 -10.27 5.75
C VAL A 49 -16.35 -10.81 6.56
N SER A 50 -16.85 -10.03 7.51
CA SER A 50 -18.04 -10.40 8.29
C SER A 50 -19.29 -10.52 7.42
N LYS A 51 -20.29 -11.25 7.92
CA LYS A 51 -21.55 -11.45 7.19
C LYS A 51 -22.28 -10.14 6.85
N ASP A 52 -22.11 -9.10 7.66
CA ASP A 52 -22.71 -7.78 7.45
C ASP A 52 -21.83 -6.85 6.59
N GLY A 53 -20.65 -7.30 6.15
CA GLY A 53 -19.75 -6.55 5.27
C GLY A 53 -19.03 -5.38 5.94
N LYS A 54 -19.11 -5.23 7.27
CA LYS A 54 -18.57 -4.05 7.99
C LYS A 54 -17.29 -4.32 8.76
N THR A 55 -16.92 -5.57 8.96
CA THR A 55 -15.69 -5.97 9.65
C THR A 55 -14.79 -6.75 8.71
N TYR A 56 -13.56 -6.27 8.57
CA TYR A 56 -12.53 -6.89 7.76
C TYR A 56 -11.39 -7.34 8.67
N THR A 57 -11.01 -8.62 8.58
CA THR A 57 -9.87 -9.19 9.31
C THR A 57 -8.83 -9.64 8.30
N TYR A 58 -7.64 -9.05 8.37
CA TYR A 58 -6.51 -9.39 7.52
C TYR A 58 -5.47 -10.16 8.31
N THR A 59 -4.91 -11.21 7.72
CA THR A 59 -3.69 -11.86 8.22
C THR A 59 -2.52 -11.28 7.47
N LEU A 60 -1.55 -10.70 8.17
CA LEU A 60 -0.38 -10.08 7.54
C LEU A 60 0.75 -11.09 7.36
N ARG A 61 1.58 -10.89 6.33
CA ARG A 61 2.85 -11.60 6.20
C ARG A 61 3.80 -11.17 7.31
N LYS A 62 4.75 -12.02 7.67
CA LYS A 62 5.87 -11.60 8.53
C LYS A 62 6.74 -10.64 7.70
N SER A 63 6.79 -9.38 8.10
CA SER A 63 7.53 -8.31 7.43
C SER A 63 8.26 -7.45 8.46
N LYS A 64 9.13 -6.57 7.95
CA LYS A 64 9.83 -5.55 8.71
C LYS A 64 9.80 -4.25 7.94
N TRP A 65 9.85 -3.13 8.65
CA TRP A 65 10.17 -1.84 8.08
C TRP A 65 11.64 -1.77 7.68
N SER A 66 11.99 -0.75 6.88
CA SER A 66 13.35 -0.54 6.38
C SER A 66 14.38 -0.31 7.48
N ASP A 67 13.97 0.13 8.66
CA ASP A 67 14.81 0.28 9.86
C ASP A 67 14.96 -1.02 10.67
N GLY A 68 14.31 -2.11 10.24
CA GLY A 68 14.37 -3.42 10.87
C GLY A 68 13.36 -3.65 12.00
N SER A 69 12.55 -2.65 12.33
CA SER A 69 11.37 -2.80 13.20
C SER A 69 10.31 -3.68 12.53
N ASP A 70 9.47 -4.32 13.35
CA ASP A 70 8.37 -5.16 12.87
C ASP A 70 7.13 -4.33 12.49
#